data_AF-A0A080ZAL7-F1
#
_entry.id   AF-A0A080ZAL7-F1
#
_cell.length_a   1.000
_cell.length_b   1.000
_cell.length_c   1.000
_cell.angle_alpha   90.00
_cell.angle_beta   90.00
_cell.angle_gamma   90.00
#
_symmetry.space_group_name_H-M   'P 1'
#
loop_
_entity.id
_entity.type
_entity.pdbx_description
1 polymer ?
#
loop_
_entity_poly.entity_id
_entity_poly.type
_entity_poly.pdbx_seq_one_letter_code
_entity_poly.pdbx_strand_id
1 'polypeptide(L)'
;MVKATGSSNYMVAEIDRLLSLVEEFLPLGKDAWERLAGFYNVTRVRGWQEREYESLRRKFNVLFSTRKPTGIAEMPPHIKRAKALKDAIDEMANVVVMDDGADEE
;
A
#
# COMPACT_ATOMS: atom_id res chain seq x y z
N MET A 1 -9.33 24.41 -6.47
CA MET A 1 -8.42 23.74 -5.53
C MET A 1 -7.30 23.08 -6.33
N VAL A 2 -6.08 23.57 -6.17
CA VAL A 2 -4.89 23.20 -6.96
C VAL A 2 -4.55 21.71 -6.79
N LYS A 3 -4.53 20.95 -7.89
CA LYS A 3 -3.94 19.61 -7.91
C LYS A 3 -2.43 19.80 -7.84
N ALA A 4 -1.82 19.58 -6.67
CA ALA A 4 -0.38 19.60 -6.52
C ALA A 4 0.24 18.56 -7.47
N THR A 5 0.79 19.08 -8.56
CA THR A 5 1.80 18.44 -9.39
C THR A 5 3.01 18.20 -8.51
N GLY A 6 3.18 16.96 -8.07
CA GLY A 6 4.28 16.58 -7.18
C GLY A 6 4.41 15.07 -7.09
N SER A 7 4.31 14.36 -8.21
CA SER A 7 4.76 12.97 -8.23
C SER A 7 6.26 12.99 -8.44
N SER A 8 7.05 13.15 -7.38
CA SER A 8 8.41 12.61 -7.42
C SER A 8 8.26 11.15 -7.82
N ASN A 9 8.80 10.76 -8.97
CA ASN A 9 8.71 9.38 -9.41
C ASN A 9 9.34 8.48 -8.34
N TYR A 10 8.52 7.62 -7.72
CA TYR A 10 9.03 6.55 -6.87
C TYR A 10 9.94 5.66 -7.72
N MET A 11 11.17 5.46 -7.26
CA MET A 11 12.08 4.49 -7.84
C MET A 11 11.53 3.08 -7.65
N VAL A 12 11.94 2.13 -8.49
CA VAL A 12 11.54 0.72 -8.35
C VAL A 12 11.93 0.17 -6.96
N ALA A 13 13.08 0.58 -6.43
CA ALA A 13 13.51 0.25 -5.07
C ALA A 13 12.61 0.85 -3.97
N GLU A 14 12.13 2.09 -4.15
CA GLU A 14 11.15 2.70 -3.22
C GLU A 14 9.81 1.95 -3.28
N ILE A 15 9.39 1.52 -4.47
CA ILE A 15 8.17 0.72 -4.65
C ILE A 15 8.31 -0.64 -3.97
N ASP A 16 9.41 -1.36 -4.20
CA ASP A 16 9.62 -2.67 -3.59
C ASP A 16 9.72 -2.59 -2.06
N ARG A 17 10.36 -1.53 -1.54
CA ARG A 17 10.38 -1.24 -0.10
C ARG A 17 8.99 -0.96 0.45
N LEU A 18 8.19 -0.13 -0.24
CA LEU A 18 6.81 0.14 0.14
C LEU A 18 5.99 -1.16 0.18
N LEU A 19 6.10 -2.02 -0.85
CA LEU A 19 5.38 -3.29 -0.88
C LEU A 19 5.80 -4.21 0.26
N SER A 20 7.09 -4.29 0.56
CA SER A 20 7.61 -5.12 1.66
C SER A 20 7.11 -4.63 3.03
N LEU A 21 7.02 -3.31 3.25
CA LEU A 21 6.44 -2.77 4.49
C LEU A 21 4.92 -2.98 4.54
N VAL A 22 4.22 -2.90 3.42
CA VAL A 22 2.77 -3.18 3.38
C VAL A 22 2.50 -4.66 3.70
N GLU A 23 3.36 -5.57 3.24
CA GLU A 23 3.33 -7.00 3.55
C GLU A 23 3.55 -7.29 5.04
N GLU A 24 4.47 -6.56 5.68
CA GLU A 24 4.79 -6.72 7.10
C GLU A 24 3.73 -6.09 8.03
N PHE A 25 3.24 -4.90 7.69
CA PHE A 25 2.33 -4.13 8.55
C PHE A 25 0.85 -4.34 8.25
N LEU A 26 0.50 -4.89 7.07
CA LEU A 26 -0.88 -5.06 6.56
C LEU A 26 -1.80 -3.89 6.97
N PRO A 27 -1.51 -2.65 6.53
CA PRO A 27 -2.12 -1.46 7.12
C PRO A 27 -3.61 -1.31 6.77
N LEU A 28 -4.48 -1.63 7.74
CA LEU A 28 -5.95 -1.57 7.65
C LEU A 28 -6.52 -0.14 7.80
N GLY A 29 -5.81 0.76 8.48
CA GLY A 29 -6.32 2.09 8.85
C GLY A 29 -5.25 3.17 8.88
N LYS A 30 -5.67 4.43 9.12
CA LYS A 30 -4.80 5.61 9.12
C LYS A 30 -3.58 5.42 10.04
N ASP A 31 -3.80 4.98 11.27
CA ASP A 31 -2.74 4.76 12.26
C ASP A 31 -1.69 3.74 11.80
N ALA A 32 -2.11 2.67 11.13
CA ALA A 32 -1.19 1.67 10.58
C ALA A 32 -0.35 2.25 9.43
N TRP A 33 -0.97 3.08 8.58
CA TRP A 33 -0.25 3.83 7.54
C TRP A 33 0.72 4.87 8.12
N GLU A 34 0.37 5.54 9.22
CA GLU A 34 1.26 6.48 9.91
C GLU A 34 2.47 5.76 10.52
N ARG A 35 2.26 4.60 11.15
CA ARG A 35 3.36 3.74 11.63
C ARG A 35 4.27 3.27 10.50
N LEU A 36 3.69 2.78 9.41
CA LEU A 36 4.44 2.37 8.22
C LEU A 36 5.29 3.52 7.67
N ALA A 37 4.73 4.73 7.58
CA ALA A 37 5.47 5.91 7.12
C ALA A 37 6.61 6.29 8.06
N GLY A 38 6.40 6.19 9.37
CA GLY A 38 7.45 6.34 10.37
C GLY A 38 8.61 5.36 10.13
N PHE A 39 8.29 4.07 9.98
CA PHE A 39 9.28 3.04 9.67
C PHE A 39 9.98 3.28 8.33
N TYR A 40 9.24 3.67 7.29
CA TYR A 40 9.79 3.99 5.98
C TYR A 40 10.82 5.12 6.09
N ASN A 41 10.49 6.21 6.79
CA ASN A 41 11.35 7.39 6.90
C ASN A 41 12.57 7.16 7.83
N VAL A 42 12.42 6.37 8.89
CA VAL A 42 13.53 6.00 9.80
C VAL A 42 14.51 5.05 9.12
N THR A 43 14.00 4.10 8.34
CA THR A 43 14.82 3.07 7.67
C THR A 43 15.17 3.41 6.21
N ARG A 44 14.92 4.66 5.79
CA ARG A 44 15.16 5.08 4.40
C ARG A 44 16.64 5.03 4.04
N VAL A 45 16.91 4.71 2.78
CA VAL A 45 18.26 4.83 2.23
C VAL A 45 18.66 6.30 2.18
N ARG A 46 19.94 6.61 2.47
CA ARG A 46 20.48 7.97 2.39
C ARG A 46 20.21 8.56 0.99
N GLY A 47 19.63 9.76 0.97
CA GLY A 47 19.27 10.46 -0.27
C GLY A 47 17.83 10.23 -0.74
N TRP A 48 17.08 9.32 -0.12
CA TRP A 48 15.65 9.19 -0.39
C TRP A 48 14.86 10.31 0.30
N GLN A 49 13.85 10.82 -0.40
CA GLN A 49 12.95 11.83 0.15
C GLN A 49 12.06 11.24 1.25
N GLU A 50 11.70 12.07 2.22
CA GLU A 50 10.70 11.70 3.23
C GLU A 50 9.34 11.59 2.55
N ARG A 51 8.59 10.57 2.94
CA ARG A 51 7.26 10.32 2.41
C ARG A 51 6.26 10.37 3.55
N GLU A 52 5.23 11.17 3.34
CA GLU A 52 4.05 11.16 4.22
C GLU A 52 3.21 9.92 3.98
N TYR A 53 2.47 9.49 5.00
CA TYR A 53 1.64 8.29 4.92
C TYR A 53 0.61 8.38 3.78
N GLU A 54 0.06 9.56 3.51
CA GLU A 54 -0.89 9.79 2.40
C GLU A 54 -0.24 9.54 1.04
N SER A 55 1.02 9.96 0.88
CA SER A 55 1.78 9.75 -0.36
C SER A 55 2.08 8.27 -0.59
N LEU A 56 2.46 7.54 0.47
CA LEU A 56 2.71 6.09 0.40
C LEU A 56 1.43 5.32 0.10
N ARG A 57 0.34 5.62 0.83
CA ARG A 57 -0.97 5.01 0.63
C ARG A 57 -1.51 5.27 -0.78
N ARG A 58 -1.41 6.51 -1.26
CA ARG A 58 -1.84 6.87 -2.61
C ARG A 58 -1.03 6.13 -3.66
N LYS A 59 0.29 6.00 -3.47
CA LYS A 59 1.14 5.24 -4.40
C LYS A 59 0.75 3.77 -4.43
N PHE A 60 0.56 3.14 -3.27
CA PHE A 60 0.09 1.76 -3.18
C PHE A 60 -1.28 1.57 -3.87
N ASN A 61 -2.19 2.52 -3.68
CA ASN A 61 -3.50 2.49 -4.34
C ASN A 61 -3.40 2.52 -5.86
N VAL A 62 -2.55 3.39 -6.41
CA VAL A 62 -2.27 3.42 -7.86
C VAL A 62 -1.71 2.08 -8.34
N LEU A 63 -0.83 1.43 -7.57
CA LEU A 63 -0.23 0.14 -7.96
C LEU A 63 -1.30 -0.97 -8.05
N PHE A 64 -2.12 -1.18 -7.01
CA PHE A 64 -3.13 -2.26 -7.09
C PHE A 64 -4.29 -1.93 -8.03
N SER A 65 -4.63 -0.64 -8.19
CA SER A 65 -5.68 -0.16 -9.09
C SER A 65 -5.23 -0.12 -10.56
N THR A 66 -3.93 -0.33 -10.84
CA THR A 66 -3.43 -0.42 -12.21
C THR A 66 -4.16 -1.55 -12.94
N ARG A 67 -4.86 -1.18 -14.01
CA ARG A 67 -5.61 -2.10 -14.85
C ARG A 67 -4.63 -3.01 -15.59
N LYS A 68 -5.02 -4.27 -15.84
CA LYS A 68 -4.31 -5.13 -16.79
C LYS A 68 -4.14 -4.34 -18.10
N PRO A 69 -2.93 -4.20 -18.65
CA PRO A 69 -2.77 -3.59 -19.95
C PRO A 69 -3.60 -4.37 -20.97
N THR A 70 -4.43 -3.68 -21.75
CA THR A 70 -5.25 -4.28 -22.80
C THR A 70 -4.36 -4.65 -23.98
N GLY A 71 -4.07 -5.95 -24.10
CA GLY A 71 -3.29 -6.57 -25.18
C GLY A 71 -1.96 -7.12 -24.70
N ILE A 72 -1.79 -8.46 -24.75
CA ILE A 72 -0.59 -9.34 -24.64
C ILE A 72 0.60 -8.92 -23.73
N ALA A 73 0.49 -7.85 -22.96
CA ALA A 73 1.54 -7.37 -22.08
C ALA A 73 1.34 -8.03 -20.72
N GLU A 74 2.34 -8.80 -20.29
CA GLU A 74 2.38 -9.34 -18.94
C GLU A 74 2.33 -8.21 -17.90
N MET A 75 1.56 -8.45 -16.85
CA MET A 75 1.46 -7.51 -15.74
C MET A 75 2.82 -7.38 -15.05
N PRO A 76 3.32 -6.15 -14.79
CA PRO A 76 4.59 -5.98 -14.11
C PRO A 76 4.58 -6.64 -12.72
N PRO A 77 5.70 -7.23 -12.27
CA PRO A 77 5.74 -8.03 -11.04
C PRO A 77 5.35 -7.22 -9.78
N HIS A 78 5.72 -5.94 -9.72
CA HIS A 78 5.34 -5.04 -8.63
C HIS A 78 3.82 -4.74 -8.58
N ILE A 79 3.13 -4.75 -9.72
CA ILE A 79 1.67 -4.59 -9.79
C ILE A 79 0.98 -5.87 -9.30
N LYS A 80 1.49 -7.03 -9.70
CA LYS A 80 0.99 -8.33 -9.23
C LYS A 80 1.14 -8.46 -7.72
N ARG A 81 2.30 -8.11 -7.17
CA ARG A 81 2.56 -8.10 -5.72
C ARG A 81 1.64 -7.12 -4.99
N ALA A 82 1.47 -5.89 -5.49
CA ALA A 82 0.56 -4.92 -4.89
C ALA A 82 -0.90 -5.41 -4.81
N LYS A 83 -1.38 -6.10 -5.84
CA LYS A 83 -2.72 -6.71 -5.84
C LYS A 83 -2.84 -7.84 -4.82
N ALA A 84 -1.85 -8.73 -4.74
CA ALA A 84 -1.82 -9.81 -3.75
C ALA A 84 -1.81 -9.25 -2.31
N LEU A 85 -1.03 -8.20 -2.05
CA LEU A 85 -1.02 -7.53 -0.75
C LEU A 85 -2.35 -6.86 -0.43
N LYS A 86 -3.02 -6.28 -1.43
CA LYS A 86 -4.36 -5.72 -1.22
C LYS A 86 -5.37 -6.80 -0.81
N ASP A 87 -5.28 -7.98 -1.41
CA ASP A 87 -6.11 -9.14 -1.08
C ASP A 87 -5.86 -9.62 0.34
N ALA A 88 -4.59 -9.75 0.74
CA ALA A 88 -4.21 -10.12 2.11
C ALA A 88 -4.70 -9.10 3.16
N ILE A 89 -4.66 -7.81 2.85
CA ILE A 89 -5.22 -6.76 3.74
C ILE A 89 -6.74 -6.91 3.86
N ASP A 90 -7.43 -7.21 2.75
CA ASP A 90 -8.89 -7.40 2.74
C ASP A 90 -9.32 -8.65 3.51
N GLU A 91 -8.57 -9.75 3.35
CA GLU A 91 -8.77 -10.99 4.12
C GLU A 91 -8.59 -10.75 5.62
N MET A 92 -7.52 -10.05 6.02
CA MET A 92 -7.30 -9.69 7.42
C MET A 92 -8.41 -8.78 7.96
N ALA A 93 -8.92 -7.84 7.15
CA ALA A 93 -10.04 -6.99 7.52
C ALA A 93 -11.32 -7.83 7.74
N ASN A 94 -11.58 -8.80 6.87
CA ASN A 94 -12.75 -9.66 6.94
C ASN A 94 -12.73 -10.59 8.17
N VAL A 95 -11.57 -11.16 8.52
CA VAL A 95 -11.41 -12.00 9.73
C VAL A 95 -11.77 -11.24 11.01
N VAL A 96 -11.47 -9.94 11.07
CA VAL A 96 -11.75 -9.11 12.27
C VAL A 96 -13.24 -8.82 12.44
N VAL A 97 -14.08 -8.99 11.42
CA VAL A 97 -15.52 -8.63 11.45
C VAL A 97 -16.44 -9.81 11.83
N MET A 98 -15.91 -11.02 12.02
CA MET A 98 -16.72 -12.23 12.28
C MET A 98 -16.88 -12.63 13.76
N ASP A 99 -16.66 -11.71 14.70
CA ASP A 99 -16.95 -11.92 16.14
C ASP A 99 -17.92 -10.85 16.67
N ASP A 100 -19.16 -10.86 16.16
CA ASP A 100 -20.29 -10.29 16.89
C ASP A 100 -21.37 -11.38 16.93
N GLY A 101 -21.32 -12.13 18.04
CA GLY A 101 -22.23 -13.22 18.32
C GLY A 101 -23.66 -12.69 18.33
N ALA A 102 -24.44 -13.18 17.38
CA ALA A 102 -25.88 -13.17 17.48
C ALA A 102 -26.29 -13.94 18.75
N ASP A 103 -26.75 -13.21 19.77
CA ASP A 103 -27.64 -13.74 20.79
C ASP A 103 -28.93 -12.92 20.69
N GLU A 104 -29.81 -13.34 19.78
CA GLU A 104 -31.22 -13.02 19.87
C GLU A 104 -31.85 -14.06 20.80
N GLU A 105 -32.08 -13.72 22.08
CA GLU A 105 -33.19 -14.24 22.91
C GLU A 105 -33.70 -13.18 23.91
#